data_AF-A0A9P6DS26-F1
#
_entry.id   AF-A0A9P6DS26-F1
#
_cell.length_a   1.000
_cell.length_b   1.000
_cell.length_c   1.000
_cell.angle_alpha   90.00
_cell.angle_beta   90.00
_cell.angle_gamma   90.00
#
_symmetry.space_group_name_H-M   'P 1'
#
loop_
_entity.id
_entity.type
_entity.pdbx_description
1 polymer ?
#
loop_
_entity_poly.entity_id
_entity_poly.type
_entity_poly.pdbx_seq_one_letter_code
_entity_poly.pdbx_strand_id
1 'polypeptide(L)'
;MSPPPFEGNDYISNYVEYRGGPKDINTINDPRNGLLLFDSFHKPFGRAEVAFLKTPNFGLAIDDIPFDPPRTTDQQSPVSRLTLHHFVSVIGAVVSNMAPTTLMRGHPKRPPNVILDSVYAAMALQAWGPKSFHPYAREKMK
;
A
#
# COMPACT_ATOMS: atom_id res chain seq x y z
N MET A 1 -7.47 -15.72 14.06
CA MET A 1 -6.47 -16.17 15.05
C MET A 1 -5.17 -15.53 14.63
N SER A 2 -4.70 -14.50 15.33
CA SER A 2 -3.43 -13.86 15.01
C SER A 2 -2.30 -14.82 15.38
N PRO A 3 -1.23 -14.93 14.57
CA PRO A 3 -0.08 -15.72 14.95
C PRO A 3 0.48 -15.20 16.29
N PRO A 4 1.05 -16.09 17.13
CA PRO A 4 1.68 -15.68 18.37
C PRO A 4 2.73 -14.58 18.09
N PRO A 5 2.88 -13.58 18.98
CA PRO A 5 3.72 -12.40 18.71
C PRO A 5 5.16 -12.72 18.28
N PHE A 6 5.72 -13.83 18.77
CA PHE A 6 7.05 -14.30 18.42
C PHE A 6 7.17 -14.73 16.95
N GLU A 7 6.19 -15.46 16.41
CA GLU A 7 6.16 -15.88 15.01
C GLU A 7 5.96 -14.67 14.06
N GLY A 8 5.17 -13.69 14.49
CA GLY A 8 4.96 -12.46 13.73
C GLY A 8 6.21 -11.58 13.61
N ASN A 9 7.00 -11.51 14.68
CA ASN A 9 8.25 -10.74 14.70
C ASN A 9 9.32 -11.36 13.80
N ASP A 10 9.48 -12.69 13.84
CA ASP A 10 10.41 -13.40 12.98
C ASP A 10 10.00 -13.26 11.51
N TYR A 11 8.70 -13.38 11.23
CA TYR A 11 8.17 -13.18 9.88
C TYR A 11 8.52 -11.81 9.32
N ILE A 12 8.19 -10.71 10.03
CA ILE A 12 8.41 -9.37 9.50
C ILE A 12 9.91 -9.05 9.37
N SER A 13 10.73 -9.49 10.32
CA SER A 13 12.18 -9.30 10.30
C SER A 13 12.80 -9.97 9.07
N ASN A 14 12.51 -11.26 8.88
CA ASN A 14 12.98 -12.04 7.74
C ASN A 14 12.46 -11.48 6.42
N TYR A 15 11.20 -11.06 6.38
CA TYR A 15 10.58 -10.50 5.19
C TYR A 15 11.26 -9.20 4.74
N VAL A 16 11.43 -8.27 5.67
CA VAL A 16 12.04 -6.97 5.40
C VAL A 16 13.50 -7.15 5.02
N GLU A 17 14.24 -8.02 5.70
CA GLU A 17 15.63 -8.34 5.35
C GLU A 17 15.76 -8.94 3.94
N TYR A 18 14.98 -9.99 3.64
CA TYR A 18 15.03 -10.68 2.35
C TYR A 18 14.76 -9.76 1.16
N ARG A 19 13.92 -8.74 1.37
CA ARG A 19 13.52 -7.78 0.34
C ARG A 19 14.35 -6.50 0.34
N GLY A 20 15.42 -6.43 1.14
CA GLY A 20 16.33 -5.29 1.20
C GLY A 20 15.75 -4.03 1.85
N GLY A 21 14.79 -4.20 2.77
CA GLY A 21 14.20 -3.10 3.55
C GLY A 21 14.98 -2.76 4.83
N PRO A 22 14.44 -1.85 5.66
CA PRO A 22 15.11 -1.38 6.87
C PRO A 22 15.26 -2.47 7.94
N LYS A 23 16.48 -2.70 8.42
CA LYS A 23 16.78 -3.74 9.44
C LYS A 23 16.18 -3.45 10.82
N ASP A 24 15.69 -2.25 11.05
CA ASP A 24 15.16 -1.80 12.33
C ASP A 24 13.64 -2.05 12.48
N ILE A 25 12.99 -2.70 11.50
CA ILE A 25 11.62 -3.20 11.59
C ILE A 25 11.66 -4.68 11.98
N ASN A 26 11.66 -4.94 13.29
CA ASN A 26 11.83 -6.29 13.84
C ASN A 26 10.64 -6.78 14.69
N THR A 27 9.55 -6.01 14.69
CA THR A 27 8.34 -6.34 15.44
C THR A 27 7.10 -6.19 14.57
N ILE A 28 6.17 -7.13 14.69
CA ILE A 28 4.91 -7.11 13.93
C ILE A 28 4.07 -5.86 14.26
N ASN A 29 4.27 -5.30 15.46
CA ASN A 29 3.59 -4.10 15.94
C ASN A 29 4.34 -2.80 15.61
N ASP A 30 5.39 -2.83 14.77
CA ASP A 30 6.05 -1.60 14.32
C ASP A 30 5.02 -0.76 13.55
N PRO A 31 4.82 0.53 13.88
CA PRO A 31 3.86 1.38 13.17
C PRO A 31 4.17 1.52 11.67
N ARG A 32 5.41 1.23 11.24
CA ARG A 32 5.83 1.18 9.84
C ARG A 32 5.40 -0.10 9.11
N ASN A 33 4.93 -1.12 9.84
CA ASN A 33 4.31 -2.34 9.28
C ASN A 33 2.79 -2.16 9.02
N GLY A 34 2.23 -0.98 9.31
CA GLY A 34 0.82 -0.69 9.12
C GLY A 34 0.58 0.59 8.32
N LEU A 35 -0.61 0.69 7.72
CA LEU A 35 -1.12 1.94 7.17
C LEU A 35 -2.25 2.43 8.06
N LEU A 36 -2.11 3.63 8.61
CA LEU A 36 -3.21 4.31 9.28
C LEU A 36 -4.15 4.84 8.20
N LEU A 37 -5.36 4.28 8.13
CA LEU A 37 -6.36 4.64 7.14
C LEU A 37 -7.53 5.36 7.80
N PHE A 38 -8.17 6.25 7.04
CA PHE A 38 -9.49 6.73 7.42
C PHE A 38 -10.48 5.56 7.43
N ASP A 39 -11.46 5.58 8.33
CA ASP A 39 -12.39 4.45 8.54
C ASP A 39 -13.10 4.02 7.23
N SER A 40 -13.47 4.98 6.39
CA SER A 40 -14.08 4.71 5.08
C SER A 40 -13.17 3.94 4.12
N PHE A 41 -11.85 3.94 4.33
CA PHE A 41 -10.89 3.15 3.55
C PHE A 41 -10.57 1.79 4.17
N HIS A 42 -10.80 1.58 5.47
CA HIS A 42 -10.46 0.31 6.11
C HIS A 42 -11.17 -0.89 5.48
N LYS A 43 -12.49 -0.79 5.26
CA LYS A 43 -13.27 -1.89 4.66
C LYS A 43 -12.92 -2.12 3.18
N PRO A 44 -12.89 -1.10 2.29
CA PRO A 44 -12.48 -1.30 0.92
C PRO A 44 -11.06 -1.83 0.77
N PHE A 45 -10.12 -1.36 1.60
CA PHE A 45 -8.75 -1.82 1.59
C PHE A 45 -8.67 -3.31 1.97
N GLY A 46 -9.34 -3.72 3.05
CA GLY A 46 -9.38 -5.15 3.45
C GLY A 46 -10.07 -6.08 2.44
N ARG A 47 -10.90 -5.53 1.53
CA ARG A 47 -11.55 -6.28 0.45
C ARG A 47 -10.77 -6.28 -0.87
N ALA A 48 -9.59 -5.65 -0.90
CA ALA A 48 -8.83 -5.39 -2.13
C ALA A 48 -9.65 -4.64 -3.20
N GLU A 49 -10.52 -3.72 -2.76
CA GLU A 49 -11.23 -2.81 -3.66
C GLU A 49 -10.40 -1.55 -3.97
N VAL A 50 -9.44 -1.23 -3.09
CA VAL A 50 -8.46 -0.16 -3.25
C VAL A 50 -7.08 -0.57 -2.78
N ALA A 51 -6.05 0.05 -3.32
CA ALA A 51 -4.68 -0.05 -2.81
C ALA A 51 -3.91 1.26 -2.99
N PHE A 52 -2.77 1.38 -2.31
CA PHE A 52 -1.88 2.52 -2.46
C PHE A 52 -0.67 2.14 -3.29
N LEU A 53 -0.47 2.84 -4.41
CA LEU A 53 0.65 2.66 -5.32
C LEU A 53 1.62 3.84 -5.20
N LYS A 54 2.89 3.57 -4.94
CA LYS A 54 3.91 4.62 -5.00
C LYS A 54 4.28 4.89 -6.46
N THR A 55 4.41 6.17 -6.83
CA THR A 55 5.09 6.58 -8.07
C THR A 55 6.22 7.58 -7.77
N PRO A 56 7.32 7.57 -8.54
CA PRO A 56 7.55 6.74 -9.72
C PRO A 56 7.83 5.27 -9.32
N ASN A 57 7.47 4.36 -10.22
CA ASN A 57 7.83 2.94 -10.15
C ASN A 57 8.23 2.44 -11.55
N PHE A 58 8.48 1.13 -11.72
CA PHE A 58 8.99 0.58 -12.98
C PHE A 58 8.07 0.81 -14.20
N GLY A 59 6.78 1.05 -13.99
CA GLY A 59 5.79 1.18 -15.07
C GLY A 59 5.04 2.51 -15.09
N LEU A 60 5.22 3.38 -14.08
CA LEU A 60 4.53 4.67 -13.98
C LEU A 60 5.46 5.76 -13.48
N ALA A 61 5.56 6.83 -14.26
CA ALA A 61 6.11 8.11 -13.83
C ALA A 61 5.14 8.82 -12.87
N ILE A 62 5.62 9.91 -12.27
CA ILE A 62 4.84 10.71 -11.33
C ILE A 62 3.70 11.43 -12.04
N ASP A 63 3.97 11.89 -13.27
CA ASP A 63 3.12 12.72 -14.09
C ASP A 63 2.16 11.91 -14.98
N ASP A 64 2.32 10.58 -15.05
CA ASP A 64 1.37 9.69 -15.73
C ASP A 64 0.00 9.63 -15.03
N ILE A 65 -0.05 10.07 -13.78
CA ILE A 65 -1.27 10.13 -12.99
C ILE A 65 -1.62 11.61 -12.82
N PRO A 66 -2.82 12.05 -13.24
CA PRO A 66 -3.22 13.45 -13.07
C PRO A 66 -3.13 13.91 -11.61
N PHE A 67 -2.90 15.20 -11.45
CA PHE A 67 -2.98 15.87 -10.15
C PHE A 67 -4.40 16.39 -9.95
N ASP A 68 -4.92 16.22 -8.74
CA ASP A 68 -6.19 16.78 -8.33
C ASP A 68 -6.01 17.48 -6.98
N PRO A 69 -6.16 18.81 -6.87
CA PRO A 69 -6.38 19.73 -7.99
C PRO A 69 -5.17 19.74 -8.96
N PRO A 70 -5.38 20.15 -10.23
CA PRO A 70 -4.29 20.31 -11.19
C PRO A 70 -3.19 21.23 -10.64
N ARG A 71 -1.93 20.89 -10.93
CA ARG A 71 -0.79 21.75 -10.57
C ARG A 71 -0.81 23.04 -11.38
N THR A 72 -0.37 24.14 -10.77
CA THR A 72 -0.04 25.35 -11.52
C THR A 72 1.26 25.14 -12.31
N THR A 73 1.45 25.91 -13.38
CA THR A 73 2.63 25.81 -14.27
C THR A 73 3.97 25.95 -13.54
N ASP A 74 4.02 26.65 -12.41
CA ASP A 74 5.23 26.91 -11.65
C ASP A 74 5.48 25.89 -10.51
N GLN A 75 4.57 24.94 -10.31
CA GLN A 75 4.66 23.99 -9.20
C GLN A 75 5.52 22.77 -9.58
N GLN A 76 6.68 22.63 -8.93
CA GLN A 76 7.56 21.47 -9.11
C GLN A 76 6.85 20.14 -8.81
N SER A 77 7.05 19.12 -9.66
CA SER A 77 6.58 17.77 -9.39
C SER A 77 7.17 17.25 -8.07
N PRO A 78 6.40 16.53 -7.24
CA PRO A 78 6.96 15.87 -6.07
C PRO A 78 8.00 14.82 -6.49
N VAL A 79 9.00 14.51 -5.65
CA VAL A 79 9.98 13.45 -5.93
C VAL A 79 9.33 12.06 -5.90
N SER A 80 8.26 11.90 -5.11
CA SER A 80 7.39 10.72 -5.14
C SER A 80 6.00 11.07 -4.64
N ARG A 81 5.01 10.27 -5.03
CA ARG A 81 3.61 10.35 -4.58
C ARG A 81 3.10 8.97 -4.20
N LEU A 82 2.06 8.96 -3.37
CA LEU A 82 1.27 7.79 -3.09
C LEU A 82 -0.08 7.99 -3.77
N THR A 83 -0.39 7.15 -4.74
CA THR A 83 -1.63 7.19 -5.50
C THR A 83 -2.57 6.14 -4.94
N LEU A 84 -3.82 6.55 -4.66
CA LEU A 84 -4.89 5.62 -4.38
C LEU A 84 -5.38 5.01 -5.71
N HIS A 85 -5.25 3.69 -5.84
CA HIS A 85 -5.72 2.91 -6.97
C HIS A 85 -7.02 2.22 -6.60
N HIS A 86 -8.06 2.43 -7.41
CA HIS A 86 -9.34 1.75 -7.30
C HIS A 86 -9.39 0.54 -8.23
N PHE A 87 -9.67 -0.64 -7.70
CA PHE A 87 -9.93 -1.84 -8.50
C PHE A 87 -11.41 -1.98 -8.89
N VAL A 88 -12.30 -1.26 -8.19
CA VAL A 88 -13.75 -1.26 -8.42
C VAL A 88 -14.31 0.16 -8.54
N SER A 89 -15.27 0.35 -9.44
CA SER A 89 -15.80 1.67 -9.82
C SER A 89 -16.60 2.38 -8.71
N VAL A 90 -17.23 1.62 -7.80
CA VAL A 90 -18.23 2.14 -6.83
C VAL A 90 -17.64 3.12 -5.81
N ILE A 91 -16.33 3.13 -5.60
CA ILE A 91 -15.66 3.95 -4.58
C ILE A 91 -15.35 5.36 -5.09
N GLY A 92 -15.37 5.59 -6.42
CA GLY A 92 -14.97 6.86 -7.03
C GLY A 92 -15.75 8.07 -6.46
N ALA A 93 -17.05 7.93 -6.21
CA ALA A 93 -17.90 9.02 -5.72
C ALA A 93 -17.65 9.41 -4.25
N VAL A 94 -17.16 8.49 -3.42
CA VAL A 94 -16.83 8.76 -2.01
C VAL A 94 -15.45 9.40 -1.89
N VAL A 95 -14.54 9.01 -2.79
CA VAL A 95 -13.13 9.38 -2.72
C VAL A 95 -12.81 10.66 -3.47
N SER A 96 -13.56 11.00 -4.52
CA SER A 96 -13.44 12.30 -5.20
C SER A 96 -13.67 13.49 -4.27
N ASN A 97 -14.38 13.29 -3.15
CA ASN A 97 -14.63 14.31 -2.14
C ASN A 97 -13.54 14.36 -1.05
N MET A 98 -12.58 13.43 -1.06
CA MET A 98 -11.47 13.42 -0.13
C MET A 98 -10.25 14.01 -0.83
N ALA A 99 -9.91 15.25 -0.45
CA ALA A 99 -8.69 15.90 -0.94
C ALA A 99 -7.50 14.95 -0.77
N PRO A 100 -6.62 14.78 -1.78
CA PRO A 100 -5.45 13.93 -1.67
C PRO A 100 -4.51 14.54 -0.64
N THR A 101 -4.68 14.08 0.58
CA THR A 101 -3.88 14.52 1.70
C THR A 101 -2.52 13.87 1.49
N THR A 102 -1.53 14.72 1.22
CA THR A 102 -0.10 14.42 1.10
C THR A 102 0.50 13.98 2.45
N LEU A 103 -0.25 13.22 3.25
CA LEU A 103 -0.03 12.87 4.66
C LEU A 103 1.25 12.07 4.94
N MET A 104 2.02 11.72 3.91
CA MET A 104 3.23 10.91 4.07
C MET A 104 4.52 11.63 3.66
N ARG A 105 4.49 12.94 3.34
CA ARG A 105 5.72 13.68 3.06
C ARG A 105 6.44 14.00 4.38
N GLY A 106 7.52 13.27 4.66
CA GLY A 106 8.45 13.57 5.76
C GLY A 106 8.11 12.95 7.12
N HIS A 107 7.07 12.10 7.24
CA HIS A 107 6.82 11.43 8.51
C HIS A 107 7.84 10.30 8.76
N PRO A 108 8.59 10.32 9.89
CA PRO A 108 9.65 9.35 10.16
C PRO A 108 9.15 7.91 10.30
N LYS A 109 7.85 7.71 10.53
CA LYS A 109 7.22 6.37 10.66
C LYS A 109 6.43 5.94 9.42
N ARG A 110 6.81 6.41 8.24
CA ARG A 110 6.18 5.95 6.99
C ARG A 110 6.52 4.47 6.74
N PRO A 111 5.57 3.65 6.25
CA PRO A 111 5.89 2.31 5.79
C PRO A 111 6.95 2.32 4.69
N PRO A 112 8.01 1.50 4.80
CA PRO A 112 9.01 1.39 3.76
C PRO A 112 8.38 0.91 2.46
N ASN A 113 9.05 1.18 1.34
CA ASN A 113 8.55 0.78 0.02
C ASN A 113 8.31 -0.72 -0.05
N VAL A 114 9.18 -1.54 0.55
CA VAL A 114 8.94 -3.00 0.58
C VAL A 114 7.57 -3.33 1.15
N ILE A 115 7.15 -2.73 2.27
CA ILE A 115 5.84 -3.01 2.86
C ILE A 115 4.72 -2.52 1.94
N LEU A 116 4.83 -1.29 1.42
CA LEU A 116 3.85 -0.72 0.50
C LEU A 116 3.67 -1.56 -0.77
N ASP A 117 4.77 -1.92 -1.42
CA ASP A 117 4.78 -2.68 -2.67
C ASP A 117 4.22 -4.08 -2.46
N SER A 118 4.49 -4.68 -1.29
CA SER A 118 3.99 -6.01 -0.94
C SER A 118 2.49 -6.02 -0.71
N VAL A 119 1.99 -5.02 0.02
CA VAL A 119 0.57 -4.87 0.27
C VAL A 119 -0.14 -4.54 -1.05
N TYR A 120 0.42 -3.65 -1.87
CA TYR A 120 -0.11 -3.38 -3.20
C TYR A 120 -0.17 -4.65 -4.06
N ALA A 121 0.90 -5.44 -4.11
CA ALA A 121 0.94 -6.69 -4.87
C ALA A 121 -0.10 -7.70 -4.37
N ALA A 122 -0.29 -7.83 -3.06
CA ALA A 122 -1.33 -8.68 -2.48
C ALA A 122 -2.74 -8.22 -2.89
N MET A 123 -3.02 -6.92 -2.84
CA MET A 123 -4.32 -6.37 -3.26
C MET A 123 -4.54 -6.53 -4.76
N ALA A 124 -3.54 -6.24 -5.59
CA ALA A 124 -3.62 -6.39 -7.04
C ALA A 124 -3.83 -7.86 -7.43
N LEU A 125 -3.15 -8.79 -6.76
CA LEU A 125 -3.35 -10.22 -6.95
C LEU A 125 -4.76 -10.66 -6.54
N GLN A 126 -5.31 -10.12 -5.45
CA GLN A 126 -6.67 -10.44 -5.04
C GLN A 126 -7.72 -9.86 -6.01
N ALA A 127 -7.45 -8.69 -6.58
CA ALA A 127 -8.34 -8.00 -7.52
C ALA A 127 -8.32 -8.60 -8.94
N TRP A 128 -7.13 -8.94 -9.45
CA TRP A 128 -6.92 -9.33 -10.84
C TRP A 128 -6.36 -10.74 -11.03
N GLY A 129 -5.93 -11.40 -9.95
CA GLY A 129 -5.38 -12.75 -10.01
C GLY A 129 -6.42 -13.76 -10.51
N PRO A 130 -5.97 -14.83 -11.18
CA PRO A 130 -6.86 -15.92 -11.55
C PRO A 130 -7.57 -16.48 -10.32
N LYS A 131 -8.89 -16.69 -10.39
CA LYS A 131 -9.66 -17.22 -9.24
C LYS A 131 -9.14 -18.60 -8.78
N SER A 132 -8.57 -19.38 -9.69
CA SER A 132 -7.91 -20.66 -9.39
C SER A 132 -6.63 -20.53 -8.57
N PHE A 133 -6.01 -19.34 -8.54
CA PHE A 133 -4.81 -19.07 -7.76
C PHE A 133 -5.12 -18.85 -6.27
N HIS A 134 -6.31 -18.36 -5.93
CA HIS A 134 -6.65 -18.03 -4.53
C HIS A 134 -6.64 -19.25 -3.60
N PRO A 135 -7.23 -20.42 -3.98
CA PRO A 135 -7.12 -21.63 -3.16
C PRO A 135 -5.68 -22.11 -3.01
N TYR A 136 -4.89 -22.08 -4.09
CA TYR A 136 -3.48 -22.49 -4.08
C TYR A 136 -2.65 -21.63 -3.12
N ALA A 137 -2.80 -20.30 -3.20
CA ALA A 137 -2.11 -19.38 -2.30
C ALA A 137 -2.47 -19.63 -0.83
N ARG A 138 -3.75 -19.91 -0.53
CA ARG A 138 -4.20 -20.22 0.83
C ARG A 138 -3.67 -21.55 1.36
N GLU A 139 -3.53 -22.56 0.49
CA GLU A 139 -2.98 -23.86 0.87
C GLU A 139 -1.49 -23.76 1.22
N LYS A 140 -0.72 -23.01 0.43
CA LYS A 140 0.72 -22.82 0.65
C LYS A 140 1.08 -21.87 1.80
N MET A 141 0.09 -21.15 2.34
CA MET A 141 0.25 -20.23 3.48
C MET A 141 -0.12 -20.85 4.83
N LYS A 142 -0.60 -22.10 4.84
CA LYS A 142 -0.80 -22.89 6.07
C LYS A 142 0.46 -23.67 6.40
#